data_AF-A0A7S1HCN8-F1
#
_entry.id   AF-A0A7S1HCN8-F1
#
_cell.length_a   1.000
_cell.length_b   1.000
_cell.length_c   1.000
_cell.angle_alpha   90.00
_cell.angle_beta   90.00
_cell.angle_gamma   90.00
#
_symmetry.space_group_name_H-M   'P 1'
#
loop_
_entity.id
_entity.type
_entity.pdbx_description
1 polymer ?
#
loop_
_entity_poly.entity_id
_entity_poly.type
_entity_poly.pdbx_seq_one_letter_code
_entity_poly.pdbx_strand_id
1 'polypeptide(L)'
;LMLTGMPISISLGLTVMTFIVTMTQVPIESVALKLFTGIEKWEIMAVPFFILAGNFLTHGGVARRMINFATSMVGHFHGGLALASILACSMFALVCGSSVATVV
;
A
#
# COMPACT_ATOMS: atom_id res chain seq x y z
N LEU A 1 -3.80 6.02 -26.58
CA LEU A 1 -3.18 6.69 -25.41
C LEU A 1 -2.14 5.80 -24.72
N MET A 2 -2.44 4.54 -24.36
CA MET A 2 -1.43 3.65 -23.76
C MET A 2 -0.33 3.18 -24.75
N LEU A 3 -0.65 2.98 -26.03
CA LEU A 3 0.33 2.64 -27.07
C LEU A 3 1.33 3.76 -27.41
N THR A 4 1.03 5.01 -27.03
CA THR A 4 1.89 6.18 -27.32
C THR A 4 2.91 6.46 -26.21
N GLY A 5 3.09 5.53 -25.26
CA GLY A 5 4.06 5.67 -24.16
C GLY A 5 3.69 6.72 -23.11
N MET A 6 2.46 7.24 -23.13
CA MET A 6 2.01 8.22 -22.15
C MET A 6 1.77 7.59 -20.77
N PRO A 7 2.00 8.33 -19.68
CA PRO A 7 1.67 7.86 -18.33
C PRO A 7 0.22 7.37 -18.25
N ILE A 8 0.03 6.25 -17.55
CA ILE A 8 -1.26 5.56 -17.43
C ILE A 8 -2.34 6.49 -16.87
N SER A 9 -1.99 7.36 -15.94
CA SER A 9 -2.88 8.37 -15.35
C SER A 9 -3.43 9.36 -16.39
N ILE A 10 -2.57 9.87 -17.26
CA ILE A 10 -2.94 10.83 -18.31
C ILE A 10 -3.80 10.14 -19.36
N SER A 11 -3.45 8.90 -19.73
CA SER A 11 -4.23 8.11 -20.67
C SER A 11 -5.65 7.86 -20.17
N LEU A 12 -5.81 7.43 -18.92
CA LEU A 12 -7.13 7.19 -18.33
C LEU A 12 -7.94 8.47 -18.19
N GLY A 13 -7.31 9.57 -17.74
CA GLY A 13 -7.98 10.87 -17.59
C GLY A 13 -8.51 11.41 -18.92
N LEU A 14 -7.71 11.35 -19.98
CA LEU A 14 -8.10 11.80 -21.32
C LEU A 14 -9.19 10.91 -21.94
N THR A 15 -9.12 9.59 -21.74
CA THR A 15 -10.18 8.67 -22.21
C THR A 15 -11.52 8.98 -21.54
N VAL A 16 -11.54 9.19 -20.21
CA VAL A 16 -12.77 9.53 -19.47
C VAL A 16 -13.33 10.89 -19.90
N MET A 17 -12.48 11.91 -20.05
CA MET A 17 -12.91 13.23 -20.53
C MET A 17 -13.49 13.18 -21.94
N THR A 18 -12.83 12.46 -22.86
CA THR A 18 -13.32 12.32 -24.24
C THR A 18 -14.65 11.59 -24.29
N PHE A 19 -14.83 10.55 -23.46
CA PHE A 19 -16.07 9.77 -23.40
C PHE A 19 -17.26 10.59 -22.87
N ILE A 20 -17.06 11.39 -21.81
CA ILE A 20 -18.10 12.25 -21.24
C ILE A 20 -18.57 13.30 -22.25
N VAL A 21 -17.66 13.87 -23.04
CA VAL A 21 -17.98 14.94 -24.02
C VAL A 21 -18.65 14.40 -25.29
N THR A 22 -18.32 13.18 -25.73
CA THR A 22 -18.75 12.66 -27.06
C THR A 22 -19.89 11.65 -27.03
N MET A 23 -20.04 10.85 -25.96
CA MET A 23 -20.87 9.64 -25.97
C MET A 23 -21.96 9.60 -24.89
N THR A 24 -22.13 10.64 -24.08
CA THR A 24 -22.96 10.56 -22.87
C THR A 24 -23.80 11.81 -22.61
N GLN A 25 -25.07 11.61 -22.22
CA GLN A 25 -26.01 12.63 -21.72
C GLN A 25 -26.24 12.46 -20.20
N VAL A 26 -25.29 11.84 -19.50
CA VAL A 26 -25.37 11.62 -18.05
C VAL A 26 -25.07 12.95 -17.35
N PRO A 27 -25.90 13.37 -16.38
CA PRO A 27 -25.65 14.59 -15.63
C PRO A 27 -24.27 14.54 -14.96
N ILE A 28 -23.52 15.64 -15.11
CA ILE A 28 -22.17 15.82 -14.55
C ILE A 28 -22.14 15.57 -13.04
N GLU A 29 -23.24 15.82 -12.34
CA GLU A 29 -23.43 15.53 -10.92
C GLU A 29 -23.18 14.06 -10.59
N SER A 30 -23.69 13.11 -11.39
CA SER A 30 -23.47 11.67 -11.17
C SER A 30 -22.02 11.26 -11.37
N VAL A 31 -21.29 11.94 -12.26
CA VAL A 31 -19.85 11.70 -12.46
C VAL A 31 -19.05 12.24 -11.27
N ALA A 32 -19.37 13.45 -10.82
CA ALA A 32 -18.75 14.06 -9.64
C ALA A 32 -18.94 13.19 -8.39
N LEU A 33 -20.16 12.68 -8.17
CA LEU A 33 -20.48 11.81 -7.04
C LEU A 33 -19.65 10.51 -7.09
N LYS A 34 -19.45 9.93 -8.28
CA LYS A 34 -18.65 8.73 -8.47
C LYS A 34 -17.15 8.97 -8.23
N LEU A 35 -16.64 10.14 -8.59
CA LEU A 35 -15.28 10.56 -8.25
C LEU A 35 -15.11 10.76 -6.75
N PHE A 36 -16.06 11.38 -6.06
CA PHE A 36 -16.04 11.57 -4.61
C PHE A 36 -16.07 10.24 -3.85
N THR A 37 -16.98 9.32 -4.21
CA THR A 37 -17.02 7.97 -3.60
C THR A 37 -15.76 7.14 -3.88
N GLY A 38 -15.01 7.48 -4.94
CA GLY A 38 -13.72 6.85 -5.24
C GLY A 38 -12.58 7.33 -4.33
N ILE A 39 -12.67 8.56 -3.80
CA ILE A 39 -11.70 9.16 -2.88
C ILE A 39 -12.00 8.72 -1.43
N GLU A 40 -13.26 8.50 -1.08
CA GLU A 40 -13.68 8.01 0.25
C GLU A 40 -13.38 6.52 0.49
N LYS A 41 -12.45 5.94 -0.26
CA LYS A 41 -12.05 4.55 -0.05
C LYS A 41 -11.21 4.40 1.20
N TRP A 42 -11.55 3.40 2.00
CA TRP A 42 -10.80 2.95 3.18
C TRP A 42 -9.29 2.79 2.94
N GLU A 43 -8.90 2.50 1.69
CA GLU A 43 -7.52 2.39 1.23
C GLU A 43 -6.70 3.69 1.46
N ILE A 44 -7.28 4.87 1.25
CA ILE A 44 -6.57 6.14 1.42
C ILE A 44 -6.32 6.42 2.90
N MET A 45 -7.24 6.01 3.78
CA MET A 45 -7.05 6.09 5.24
C MET A 45 -6.05 5.05 5.74
N ALA A 46 -5.88 3.91 5.06
CA ALA A 46 -4.92 2.89 5.48
C ALA A 46 -3.48 3.40 5.46
N VAL A 47 -3.11 4.27 4.51
CA VAL A 47 -1.74 4.84 4.38
C VAL A 47 -1.29 5.58 5.66
N PRO A 48 -2.01 6.60 6.18
CA PRO A 48 -1.61 7.27 7.41
C PRO A 48 -1.63 6.34 8.63
N PHE A 49 -2.57 5.39 8.70
CA PHE A 49 -2.58 4.39 9.77
C PHE A 49 -1.37 3.46 9.73
N PHE A 50 -0.90 3.04 8.56
CA PHE A 50 0.34 2.26 8.41
C PHE A 50 1.56 3.06 8.85
N ILE A 51 1.64 4.34 8.48
CA ILE A 51 2.74 5.23 8.92
C ILE A 51 2.71 5.38 10.45
N LEU A 52 1.53 5.58 11.03
CA LEU A 52 1.37 5.72 12.48
C LEU A 52 1.75 4.41 13.21
N ALA A 53 1.29 3.26 12.71
CA ALA A 53 1.63 1.95 13.25
C ALA A 53 3.15 1.65 13.13
N GLY A 54 3.77 1.98 11.99
CA GLY A 54 5.21 1.85 11.78
C GLY A 54 6.02 2.71 12.77
N ASN A 55 5.59 3.95 13.00
CA ASN A 55 6.19 4.82 14.00
C ASN A 55 6.01 4.25 15.42
N PHE A 56 4.84 3.74 15.76
CA PHE A 56 4.61 3.07 17.06
C PHE A 56 5.49 1.84 17.26
N LEU A 57 5.65 0.99 16.26
CA LEU A 57 6.48 -0.22 16.34
C LEU A 57 7.96 0.12 16.48
N THR A 58 8.41 1.16 15.80
CA THR A 58 9.81 1.62 15.82
C THR A 58 10.13 2.34 17.13
N HIS A 59 9.34 3.35 17.51
CA HIS A 59 9.57 4.12 18.74
C HIS A 59 9.21 3.34 20.02
N GLY A 60 8.23 2.44 19.96
CA GLY A 60 7.84 1.57 21.08
C GLY A 60 8.83 0.43 21.37
N GLY A 61 9.90 0.29 20.57
CA GLY A 61 10.92 -0.74 20.75
C GLY A 61 10.46 -2.17 20.44
N VAL A 62 9.21 -2.35 20.00
CA VAL A 62 8.64 -3.64 19.60
C VAL A 62 9.42 -4.19 18.41
N ALA A 63 9.76 -3.35 17.44
CA ALA A 63 10.55 -3.75 16.28
C ALA A 63 11.90 -4.36 16.67
N ARG A 64 12.58 -3.75 17.63
CA ARG A 64 13.88 -4.23 18.12
C ARG A 64 13.76 -5.54 18.89
N ARG A 65 12.68 -5.70 19.66
CA ARG A 65 12.36 -6.98 20.35
C ARG A 65 12.06 -8.10 19.37
N MET A 66 11.33 -7.82 18.28
CA MET A 66 11.04 -8.80 17.23
C MET A 66 12.32 -9.26 16.51
N ILE A 67 13.21 -8.33 16.16
CA ILE A 67 14.50 -8.67 15.53
C ILE A 67 15.37 -9.52 16.47
N ASN A 68 15.45 -9.17 17.75
CA ASN A 68 16.20 -9.94 18.73
C ASN A 68 15.62 -11.35 18.91
N PHE A 69 14.30 -11.49 18.91
CA PHE A 69 13.61 -12.77 18.96
C PHE A 69 13.92 -13.63 17.72
N ALA A 70 13.78 -13.07 16.51
CA ALA A 70 14.12 -13.76 15.27
C ALA A 70 15.61 -14.17 15.23
N THR A 71 16.49 -13.30 15.71
CA THR A 71 17.94 -13.58 15.80
C THR A 71 18.23 -14.69 16.81
N SER A 72 17.50 -14.75 17.94
CA SER A 72 17.68 -15.83 18.92
C SER A 72 17.28 -17.20 18.38
N MET A 73 16.30 -17.26 17.47
CA MET A 73 15.84 -18.51 16.84
C MET A 73 16.80 -19.02 15.76
N VAL A 74 17.27 -18.14 14.87
CA VAL A 74 17.97 -18.57 13.63
C VAL A 74 19.41 -18.04 13.53
N GLY A 75 19.84 -17.17 14.44
CA GLY A 75 21.16 -16.54 14.42
C GLY A 75 22.33 -17.52 14.58
N HIS A 76 22.08 -18.71 15.12
CA HIS A 76 23.08 -19.77 15.29
C HIS A 76 23.44 -20.51 14.00
N PHE A 77 22.66 -20.34 12.92
CA PHE A 77 22.94 -20.96 11.63
C PHE A 77 23.88 -20.09 10.77
N HIS A 78 24.62 -20.73 9.85
CA HIS A 78 25.41 -20.01 8.85
C HIS A 78 24.48 -19.17 7.96
N GLY A 79 24.72 -17.86 7.88
CA GLY A 79 23.79 -16.91 7.25
C GLY A 79 22.62 -16.48 8.15
N GLY A 80 22.69 -16.76 9.46
CA GLY A 80 21.60 -16.54 10.43
C GLY A 80 21.06 -15.11 10.51
N LEU A 81 21.87 -14.09 10.20
CA LEU A 81 21.39 -12.69 10.13
C LEU A 81 20.41 -12.45 8.96
N ALA A 82 20.66 -13.07 7.80
CA ALA A 82 19.77 -12.97 6.65
C ALA A 82 18.47 -13.76 6.88
N LEU A 83 18.57 -14.93 7.52
CA LEU A 83 17.38 -15.69 7.91
C LEU A 83 16.57 -14.96 8.98
N ALA A 84 17.23 -14.34 9.95
CA ALA A 84 16.59 -13.54 10.98
C ALA A 84 15.89 -12.30 10.42
N SER A 85 16.42 -11.65 9.38
CA SER A 85 15.76 -10.50 8.75
C SER A 85 14.50 -10.91 7.97
N ILE A 86 14.55 -12.02 7.22
CA ILE A 86 13.37 -12.57 6.52
C ILE A 86 12.30 -12.95 7.53
N LEU A 87 12.68 -13.60 8.64
CA LEU A 87 11.75 -13.96 9.72
C LEU A 87 11.18 -12.75 10.44
N ALA A 88 11.99 -11.73 10.72
CA ALA A 88 11.50 -10.49 11.31
C ALA A 88 10.49 -9.81 10.37
N CYS A 89 10.78 -9.69 9.07
CA CYS A 89 9.86 -9.15 8.08
C CYS A 89 8.57 -9.98 7.97
N SER A 90 8.65 -11.31 7.98
CA SER A 90 7.46 -12.16 7.92
C SER A 90 6.59 -12.02 9.17
N MET A 91 7.18 -11.86 10.35
CA MET A 91 6.43 -11.58 11.58
C MET A 91 5.74 -10.21 11.54
N PHE A 92 6.40 -9.18 11.01
CA PHE A 92 5.74 -7.88 10.78
C PHE A 92 4.57 -8.00 9.81
N ALA A 93 4.76 -8.70 8.69
CA ALA A 93 3.71 -8.93 7.71
C ALA A 93 2.52 -9.69 8.34
N LEU A 94 2.78 -10.67 9.20
CA LEU A 94 1.76 -11.43 9.92
C LEU A 94 0.93 -10.53 10.87
N VAL A 95 1.61 -9.66 11.63
CA VAL A 95 0.95 -8.72 12.55
C VAL A 95 0.12 -7.68 11.80
N CYS A 96 0.59 -7.24 10.62
CA CYS A 96 -0.13 -6.28 9.79
C CYS A 96 -1.35 -6.86 9.06
N GLY A 97 -1.49 -8.20 9.00
CA GLY A 97 -2.73 -8.89 8.59
C GLY A 97 -3.21 -8.62 7.16
N SER A 98 -2.39 -8.06 6.27
CA SER A 98 -2.80 -7.63 4.93
C SER A 98 -1.70 -7.84 3.90
N SER A 99 -2.07 -8.41 2.75
CA SER A 99 -1.22 -8.51 1.55
C SER A 99 -0.72 -7.14 1.06
N VAL A 100 -1.45 -6.05 1.39
CA VAL A 100 -1.12 -4.67 1.03
C VAL A 100 -0.03 -4.09 1.96
N ALA A 101 0.19 -4.68 3.15
CA ALA A 101 1.28 -4.26 4.04
C ALA A 101 2.68 -4.68 3.53
N THR A 102 2.74 -5.57 2.53
CA THR A 102 4.01 -6.08 1.96
C THR A 102 4.51 -5.25 0.76
N VAL A 103 3.73 -4.30 0.25
CA VAL A 103 4.04 -3.51 -0.96
C VAL A 103 4.50 -2.07 -0.68
N VAL A 104 4.78 -1.71 0.56
CA VAL A 104 5.43 -0.43 0.92
C VAL A 104 6.79 -0.67 1.53
#